data_AF-C6S5Z5-F1
#
_entry.id   AF-C6S5Z5-F1
#
_cell.length_a   1.000
_cell.length_b   1.000
_cell.length_c   1.000
_cell.angle_alpha   90.00
_cell.angle_beta   90.00
_cell.angle_gamma   90.00
#
_symmetry.space_group_name_H-M   'P 1'
#
loop_
_entity.id
_entity.type
_entity.pdbx_description
1 polymer ?
#
loop_
_entity_poly.entity_id
_entity_poly.type
_entity_poly.pdbx_seq_one_letter_code
_entity_poly.pdbx_strand_id
1 'polypeptide(L)'
;MRITNQVTKNIIKRVIKSEDYRIEIVNLLNAEFLQFSIDFFKKVVTAKLNSKDITIDWYKEHFLAKNSPKGELIIYSGLNEKTITNMYGTAKKSVVIDASIEHFETLYSSIQMLVENEQNEIDLTLTIKLKNVSVDLSISESLIVINTLAVKRSQLRGGLWSTAGKSVEKYLMLTLCQLYQVPEDNYDASTFVKDKSKSVDREIDFYLIKNQNRYLCEVKLMGKGNPESADAIIARNTQIFIADTLSQQNKNQCDELKVEWVALREQQGFLKFEKILRTFDIPFISYQYEDGNKLDCNLDDILNRLLDD
;
A
#
# COMPACT_ATOMS: atom_id res chain seq x y z
N MET A 1 1.36 -6.99 5.62
CA MET A 1 1.88 -5.70 6.10
C MET A 1 0.71 -4.94 6.70
N ARG A 2 0.89 -4.30 7.85
CA ARG A 2 -0.16 -3.47 8.47
C ARG A 2 0.46 -2.12 8.76
N ILE A 3 -0.21 -1.07 8.32
CA ILE A 3 0.18 0.29 8.67
C ILE A 3 -0.28 0.54 10.10
N THR A 4 0.54 1.23 10.89
CA THR A 4 0.21 1.51 12.29
C THR A 4 -0.92 2.53 12.38
N ASN A 5 -1.67 2.50 13.49
CA ASN A 5 -2.71 3.49 13.75
C ASN A 5 -2.14 4.91 13.66
N GLN A 6 -0.94 5.14 14.20
CA GLN A 6 -0.28 6.44 14.11
C GLN A 6 -0.07 6.93 12.66
N VAL A 7 0.35 6.05 11.75
CA VAL A 7 0.53 6.43 10.34
C VAL A 7 -0.84 6.71 9.69
N THR A 8 -1.87 5.92 10.00
CA THR A 8 -3.25 6.19 9.55
C THR A 8 -3.73 7.57 10.02
N LYS A 9 -3.51 7.93 11.29
CA LYS A 9 -3.83 9.26 11.84
C LYS A 9 -3.11 10.37 11.09
N ASN A 10 -1.81 10.23 10.89
CA ASN A 10 -1.01 11.23 10.19
C ASN A 10 -1.51 11.44 8.75
N ILE A 11 -1.87 10.37 8.04
CA ILE A 11 -2.43 10.47 6.69
C ILE A 11 -3.76 11.24 6.70
N ILE A 12 -4.69 10.89 7.58
CA ILE A 12 -5.99 11.56 7.68
C ILE A 12 -5.81 13.04 8.01
N LYS A 13 -4.98 13.37 9.00
CA LYS A 13 -4.68 14.77 9.37
C LYS A 13 -4.15 15.56 8.19
N ARG A 14 -3.14 15.02 7.50
CA ARG A 14 -2.55 15.68 6.33
C ARG A 14 -3.59 15.93 5.25
N VAL A 15 -4.37 14.92 4.88
CA VAL A 15 -5.36 15.04 3.80
C VAL A 15 -6.45 16.06 4.16
N ILE A 16 -6.99 16.05 5.39
CA ILE A 16 -8.00 17.03 5.83
C ILE A 16 -7.45 18.45 5.85
N LYS A 17 -6.17 18.63 6.23
CA LYS A 17 -5.44 19.91 6.23
C LYS A 17 -4.95 20.34 4.84
N SER A 18 -5.36 19.64 3.79
CA SER A 18 -4.97 19.89 2.41
C SER A 18 -3.47 19.65 2.11
N GLU A 19 -2.78 18.87 2.94
CA GLU A 19 -1.37 18.51 2.81
C GLU A 19 -1.16 17.18 2.06
N ASP A 20 0.05 16.96 1.54
CA ASP A 20 0.41 15.69 0.90
C ASP A 20 0.79 14.63 1.93
N TYR A 21 0.03 13.52 1.97
CA TYR A 21 0.29 12.40 2.88
C TYR A 21 1.40 11.46 2.42
N ARG A 22 1.85 11.55 1.17
CA ARG A 22 2.79 10.57 0.57
C ARG A 22 4.10 10.45 1.34
N ILE A 23 4.51 11.51 2.03
CA ILE A 23 5.72 11.50 2.85
C ILE A 23 5.64 10.46 3.97
N GLU A 24 4.47 10.24 4.56
CA GLU A 24 4.26 9.22 5.60
C GLU A 24 4.50 7.82 5.04
N ILE A 25 4.01 7.55 3.83
CA ILE A 25 4.19 6.26 3.15
C ILE A 25 5.63 6.05 2.70
N VAL A 26 6.28 7.10 2.16
CA VAL A 26 7.69 7.03 1.74
C VAL A 26 8.60 6.77 2.93
N ASN A 27 8.36 7.41 4.07
CA ASN A 27 9.15 7.20 5.29
C ASN A 27 9.00 5.77 5.82
N LEU A 28 7.76 5.25 5.88
CA LEU A 28 7.51 3.87 6.29
C LEU A 28 8.19 2.87 5.33
N LEU A 29 8.03 3.09 4.02
CA LEU A 29 8.67 2.28 2.97
C LEU A 29 10.20 2.27 3.11
N ASN A 30 10.81 3.42 3.42
CA ASN A 30 12.25 3.53 3.67
C ASN A 30 12.67 2.75 4.91
N ALA A 31 11.99 2.94 6.03
CA ALA A 31 12.32 2.26 7.28
C ALA A 31 12.25 0.73 7.14
N GLU A 32 11.13 0.22 6.60
CA GLU A 32 10.94 -1.23 6.43
C GLU A 32 11.92 -1.85 5.42
N PHE A 33 12.23 -1.14 4.33
CA PHE A 33 13.19 -1.62 3.34
C PHE A 33 14.61 -1.66 3.88
N LEU A 34 15.03 -0.62 4.61
CA LEU A 34 16.38 -0.56 5.20
C LEU A 34 16.54 -1.62 6.29
N GLN A 35 15.51 -1.83 7.12
CA GLN A 35 15.50 -2.91 8.11
C GLN A 35 15.64 -4.28 7.42
N PHE A 36 14.85 -4.53 6.38
CA PHE A 36 14.98 -5.76 5.59
C PHE A 36 16.38 -5.91 5.00
N SER A 37 16.94 -4.85 4.42
CA SER A 37 18.28 -4.89 3.80
C SER A 37 19.33 -5.32 4.81
N ILE A 38 19.33 -4.72 6.01
CA ILE A 38 20.25 -5.07 7.09
C ILE A 38 20.10 -6.55 7.48
N ASP A 39 18.88 -7.03 7.67
CA ASP A 39 18.65 -8.41 8.10
C ASP A 39 18.97 -9.41 6.98
N PHE A 40 18.72 -9.05 5.74
CA PHE A 40 19.09 -9.85 4.58
C PHE A 40 20.62 -9.96 4.44
N PHE A 41 21.37 -8.87 4.58
CA PHE A 41 22.83 -8.92 4.56
C PHE A 41 23.41 -9.79 5.67
N LYS A 42 22.84 -9.76 6.89
CA LYS A 42 23.23 -10.69 7.97
C LYS A 42 23.02 -12.16 7.57
N LYS A 43 21.89 -12.47 6.92
CA LYS A 43 21.62 -13.82 6.40
C LYS A 43 22.64 -14.22 5.32
N VAL A 44 22.96 -13.31 4.40
CA VAL A 44 23.97 -13.53 3.34
C VAL A 44 25.34 -13.87 3.93
N VAL A 45 25.82 -13.07 4.89
CA VAL A 45 27.10 -13.32 5.58
C VAL A 45 27.10 -14.69 6.25
N THR A 46 26.02 -14.99 7.00
CA THR A 46 25.89 -16.27 7.71
C THR A 46 25.89 -17.45 6.75
N ALA A 47 25.15 -17.36 5.65
CA ALA A 47 25.05 -18.42 4.66
C ALA A 47 26.38 -18.64 3.93
N LYS A 48 27.06 -17.56 3.51
CA LYS A 48 28.34 -17.64 2.79
C LYS A 48 29.46 -18.22 3.68
N LEU A 49 29.51 -17.85 4.96
CA LEU A 49 30.50 -18.38 5.91
C LEU A 49 30.32 -19.86 6.23
N ASN A 50 29.07 -20.35 6.22
CA ASN A 50 28.75 -21.75 6.47
C ASN A 50 28.90 -22.63 5.22
N SER A 51 29.08 -22.02 4.05
CA SER A 51 29.34 -22.74 2.81
C SER A 51 30.76 -23.28 2.78
N LYS A 52 30.91 -24.52 2.29
CA LYS A 52 32.22 -25.09 1.97
C LYS A 52 32.70 -24.68 0.59
N ASP A 53 31.77 -24.37 -0.32
CA ASP A 53 32.05 -24.07 -1.73
C ASP A 53 31.82 -22.58 -2.05
N ILE A 54 32.60 -22.07 -3.00
CA ILE A 54 32.55 -20.68 -3.48
C ILE A 54 31.62 -20.56 -4.72
N THR A 55 30.65 -21.46 -4.89
CA THR A 55 29.67 -21.42 -6.00
C THR A 55 28.41 -20.67 -5.60
N ILE A 56 27.41 -20.53 -6.48
CA ILE A 56 26.10 -19.97 -6.11
C ILE A 56 25.26 -20.93 -5.24
N ASP A 57 25.68 -22.18 -5.08
CA ASP A 57 24.86 -23.24 -4.47
C ASP A 57 24.49 -22.92 -3.02
N TRP A 58 25.37 -22.26 -2.27
CA TRP A 58 25.06 -21.80 -0.91
C TRP A 58 23.83 -20.90 -0.86
N TYR A 59 23.62 -20.08 -1.90
CA TYR A 59 22.45 -19.22 -1.98
C TYR A 59 21.18 -20.06 -2.17
N LYS A 60 21.22 -21.03 -3.08
CA LYS A 60 20.09 -21.93 -3.34
C LYS A 60 19.74 -22.74 -2.10
N GLU A 61 20.74 -23.35 -1.47
CA GLU A 61 20.57 -24.19 -0.28
C GLU A 61 20.02 -23.40 0.91
N HIS A 62 20.48 -22.16 1.11
CA HIS A 62 20.06 -21.37 2.26
C HIS A 62 18.74 -20.62 2.04
N PHE A 63 18.58 -19.97 0.89
CA PHE A 63 17.47 -19.06 0.64
C PHE A 63 16.31 -19.70 -0.14
N LEU A 64 16.57 -20.76 -0.91
CA LEU A 64 15.56 -21.44 -1.73
C LEU A 64 15.23 -22.85 -1.22
N ALA A 65 15.57 -23.16 0.03
CA ALA A 65 15.21 -24.42 0.67
C ALA A 65 13.68 -24.63 0.68
N LYS A 66 13.23 -25.85 0.38
CA LYS A 66 11.79 -26.21 0.28
C LYS A 66 11.00 -25.96 1.57
N ASN A 67 11.67 -25.97 2.72
CA ASN A 67 11.07 -25.71 4.03
C ASN A 67 10.94 -24.21 4.36
N SER A 68 11.57 -23.32 3.59
CA SER A 68 11.53 -21.87 3.83
C SER A 68 10.10 -21.30 3.78
N PRO A 69 9.85 -20.17 4.48
CA PRO A 69 8.59 -19.45 4.38
C PRO A 69 8.33 -19.03 2.94
N LYS A 70 7.08 -19.22 2.48
CA LYS A 70 6.63 -18.93 1.12
C LYS A 70 7.06 -17.53 0.65
N GLY A 71 6.83 -16.51 1.47
CA GLY A 71 7.15 -15.12 1.11
C GLY A 71 8.64 -14.83 1.03
N GLU A 72 9.48 -15.54 1.77
CA GLU A 72 10.94 -15.40 1.69
C GLU A 72 11.47 -16.03 0.40
N LEU A 73 11.04 -17.26 0.12
CA LEU A 73 11.44 -18.01 -1.07
C LEU A 73 11.12 -17.26 -2.38
N ILE A 74 9.96 -16.60 -2.43
CA ILE A 74 9.57 -15.75 -3.57
C ILE A 74 10.52 -14.57 -3.77
N ILE A 75 10.80 -13.83 -2.69
CA ILE A 75 11.67 -12.65 -2.75
C ILE A 75 13.10 -13.04 -3.13
N TYR A 76 13.61 -14.11 -2.52
CA TYR A 76 14.98 -14.56 -2.75
C TYR A 76 15.18 -15.19 -4.13
N SER A 77 14.13 -15.65 -4.80
CA SER A 77 14.19 -16.07 -6.20
C SER A 77 14.14 -14.92 -7.20
N GLY A 78 14.06 -13.66 -6.74
CA GLY A 78 13.90 -12.50 -7.61
C GLY A 78 12.47 -12.25 -8.09
N LEU A 79 11.47 -12.80 -7.40
CA LEU A 79 10.04 -12.62 -7.70
C LEU A 79 9.29 -11.91 -6.58
N ASN A 80 8.07 -11.46 -6.88
CA ASN A 80 7.11 -11.07 -5.86
C ASN A 80 5.83 -11.92 -5.97
N GLU A 81 5.07 -12.00 -4.88
CA GLU A 81 3.91 -12.90 -4.77
C GLU A 81 2.82 -12.61 -5.81
N LYS A 82 2.66 -11.33 -6.19
CA LYS A 82 1.68 -10.91 -7.19
C LYS A 82 2.04 -11.44 -8.58
N THR A 83 3.32 -11.45 -8.93
CA THR A 83 3.80 -12.03 -10.20
C THR A 83 3.45 -13.51 -10.30
N ILE A 84 3.76 -14.30 -9.28
CA ILE A 84 3.44 -15.74 -9.28
C ILE A 84 1.94 -15.97 -9.36
N THR A 85 1.16 -15.25 -8.54
CA THR A 85 -0.30 -15.40 -8.54
C THR A 85 -0.90 -15.08 -9.91
N ASN A 86 -0.39 -14.06 -10.60
CA ASN A 86 -0.86 -13.69 -11.93
C ASN A 86 -0.44 -14.69 -13.01
N MET A 87 0.77 -15.25 -12.94
CA MET A 87 1.28 -16.20 -13.91
C MET A 87 0.62 -17.58 -13.79
N TYR A 88 0.44 -18.07 -12.56
CA TYR A 88 0.01 -19.44 -12.30
C TYR A 88 -1.43 -19.55 -11.78
N GLY A 89 -2.12 -18.41 -11.59
CA GLY A 89 -3.50 -18.35 -11.05
C GLY A 89 -3.64 -18.83 -9.61
N THR A 90 -2.54 -19.08 -8.90
CA THR A 90 -2.56 -19.61 -7.53
C THR A 90 -1.31 -19.23 -6.74
N ALA A 91 -1.45 -19.24 -5.42
CA ALA A 91 -0.36 -19.01 -4.47
C ALA A 91 -0.14 -20.22 -3.54
N LYS A 92 -0.50 -21.43 -4.01
CA LYS A 92 -0.25 -22.71 -3.31
C LYS A 92 1.26 -22.90 -3.10
N LYS A 93 1.65 -23.42 -1.94
CA LYS A 93 3.08 -23.52 -1.55
C LYS A 93 3.91 -24.34 -2.55
N SER A 94 3.38 -25.46 -3.07
CA SER A 94 4.10 -26.27 -4.06
C SER A 94 4.40 -25.51 -5.34
N VAL A 95 3.39 -24.87 -5.93
CA VAL A 95 3.52 -24.04 -7.14
C VAL A 95 4.51 -22.89 -6.92
N VAL A 96 4.46 -22.25 -5.76
CA VAL A 96 5.41 -21.20 -5.41
C VAL A 96 6.85 -21.72 -5.37
N ILE A 97 7.08 -22.89 -4.75
CA ILE A 97 8.43 -23.47 -4.68
C ILE A 97 8.96 -23.74 -6.08
N ASP A 98 8.17 -24.41 -6.92
CA ASP A 98 8.58 -24.78 -8.27
C ASP A 98 8.85 -23.54 -9.13
N ALA A 99 7.93 -22.58 -9.15
CA ALA A 99 8.06 -21.32 -9.90
C ALA A 99 9.26 -20.48 -9.46
N SER A 100 9.54 -20.43 -8.15
CA SER A 100 10.68 -19.68 -7.63
C SER A 100 12.01 -20.34 -7.96
N ILE A 101 12.12 -21.67 -7.88
CA ILE A 101 13.35 -22.37 -8.27
C ILE A 101 13.60 -22.18 -9.76
N GLU A 102 12.59 -22.42 -10.60
CA GLU A 102 12.68 -22.24 -12.07
C GLU A 102 13.10 -20.81 -12.45
N HIS A 103 12.48 -19.81 -11.82
CA HIS A 103 12.83 -18.41 -12.09
C HIS A 103 14.25 -18.07 -11.62
N PHE A 104 14.68 -18.58 -10.46
CA PHE A 104 16.04 -18.34 -9.98
C PHE A 104 17.09 -18.88 -10.96
N GLU A 105 16.90 -20.10 -11.48
CA GLU A 105 17.82 -20.66 -12.48
C GLU A 105 17.89 -19.80 -13.75
N THR A 106 16.74 -19.34 -14.23
CA THR A 106 16.65 -18.46 -15.41
C THR A 106 17.35 -17.11 -15.17
N LEU A 107 17.12 -16.52 -14.00
CA LEU A 107 17.75 -15.26 -13.59
C LEU A 107 19.27 -15.42 -13.48
N TYR A 108 19.73 -16.48 -12.82
CA TYR A 108 21.15 -16.74 -12.61
C TYR A 108 21.86 -16.99 -13.95
N SER A 109 21.27 -17.79 -14.84
CA SER A 109 21.81 -18.02 -16.19
C SER A 109 21.91 -16.72 -16.99
N SER A 110 20.90 -15.86 -16.91
CA SER A 110 20.92 -14.54 -17.56
C SER A 110 22.05 -13.66 -17.02
N ILE A 111 22.27 -13.67 -15.70
CA ILE A 111 23.37 -12.95 -15.05
C ILE A 111 24.73 -13.51 -15.49
N GLN A 112 24.90 -14.83 -15.55
CA GLN A 112 26.14 -15.46 -16.00
C GLN A 112 26.47 -15.05 -17.44
N MET A 113 25.49 -15.10 -18.34
CA MET A 113 25.68 -14.66 -19.73
C MET A 113 26.09 -13.19 -19.82
N LEU A 114 25.50 -12.30 -19.01
CA LEU A 114 25.88 -10.89 -18.98
C LEU A 114 27.32 -10.70 -18.50
N VAL A 115 27.69 -11.39 -17.41
CA VAL A 115 29.05 -11.33 -16.86
C VAL A 115 30.08 -11.89 -17.83
N GLU A 116 29.76 -12.97 -18.55
CA GLU A 116 30.63 -13.56 -19.57
C GLU A 116 30.81 -12.65 -20.79
N ASN A 117 29.75 -11.96 -21.22
CA ASN A 117 29.82 -11.04 -22.36
C ASN A 117 30.55 -9.73 -22.04
N GLU A 118 30.50 -9.27 -20.79
CA GLU A 118 31.16 -8.04 -20.32
C GLU A 118 32.52 -8.32 -19.64
N GLN A 119 33.05 -9.55 -19.75
CA GLN A 119 34.36 -9.93 -19.21
C GLN A 119 35.42 -8.95 -19.73
N ASN A 120 35.90 -8.09 -18.81
CA ASN A 120 36.95 -7.05 -18.93
C ASN A 120 36.49 -5.58 -18.93
N GLU A 121 35.18 -5.26 -18.88
CA GLU A 121 34.74 -3.85 -18.82
C GLU A 121 34.41 -3.38 -17.39
N ILE A 122 33.87 -4.27 -16.54
CA ILE A 122 33.40 -3.91 -15.20
C ILE A 122 33.82 -4.97 -14.17
N ASP A 123 34.50 -4.52 -13.12
CA ASP A 123 34.73 -5.29 -11.89
C ASP A 123 33.78 -4.79 -10.79
N LEU A 124 32.91 -5.67 -10.30
CA LEU A 124 31.93 -5.38 -9.24
C LEU A 124 32.17 -6.34 -8.07
N THR A 125 32.64 -5.80 -6.95
CA THR A 125 32.76 -6.53 -5.69
C THR A 125 31.88 -5.92 -4.62
N LEU A 126 30.95 -6.70 -4.06
CA LEU A 126 30.20 -6.33 -2.87
C LEU A 126 30.81 -7.00 -1.63
N THR A 127 31.46 -6.19 -0.80
CA THR A 127 32.00 -6.63 0.49
C THR A 127 31.01 -6.34 1.62
N ILE A 128 30.63 -7.36 2.39
CA ILE A 128 29.74 -7.21 3.55
C ILE A 128 30.53 -7.51 4.82
N LYS A 129 30.66 -6.50 5.69
CA LYS A 129 31.33 -6.62 6.99
C LYS A 129 30.31 -6.70 8.12
N LEU A 130 30.39 -7.76 8.92
CA LEU A 130 29.58 -7.95 10.13
C LEU A 130 30.50 -8.23 11.31
N LYS A 131 30.65 -7.25 12.20
CA LYS A 131 31.65 -7.25 13.28
C LYS A 131 33.05 -7.46 12.70
N ASN A 132 33.76 -8.51 13.10
CA ASN A 132 35.12 -8.82 12.65
C ASN A 132 35.17 -9.78 11.45
N VAL A 133 34.02 -10.09 10.86
CA VAL A 133 33.93 -11.00 9.71
C VAL A 133 33.56 -10.21 8.46
N SER A 134 34.22 -10.52 7.34
CA SER A 134 33.96 -9.94 6.03
C SER A 134 33.72 -11.07 5.05
N VAL A 135 32.74 -10.93 4.17
CA VAL A 135 32.56 -11.79 3.02
C VAL A 135 32.57 -10.94 1.76
N ASP A 136 33.26 -11.41 0.74
CA ASP A 136 33.23 -10.83 -0.60
C ASP A 136 32.34 -11.69 -1.48
N LEU A 137 31.49 -11.02 -2.25
CA LEU A 137 30.64 -11.65 -3.25
C LEU A 137 31.24 -11.44 -4.63
N SER A 138 31.21 -12.49 -5.45
CA SER A 138 31.47 -12.40 -6.88
C SER A 138 30.48 -11.44 -7.57
N ILE A 139 30.76 -11.07 -8.82
CA ILE A 139 29.87 -10.22 -9.63
C ILE A 139 28.46 -10.83 -9.70
N SER A 140 28.35 -12.12 -10.02
CA SER A 140 27.05 -12.79 -10.14
C SER A 140 26.28 -12.83 -8.82
N GLU A 141 26.96 -13.12 -7.71
CA GLU A 141 26.34 -13.11 -6.37
C GLU A 141 25.90 -11.71 -5.96
N SER A 142 26.71 -10.69 -6.26
CA SER A 142 26.39 -9.28 -6.01
C SER A 142 25.13 -8.88 -6.76
N LEU A 143 25.01 -9.26 -8.03
CA LEU A 143 23.84 -8.97 -8.86
C LEU A 143 22.57 -9.69 -8.35
N ILE A 144 22.68 -10.94 -7.87
CA ILE A 144 21.56 -11.66 -7.22
C ILE A 144 21.09 -10.95 -5.94
N VAL A 145 22.04 -10.52 -5.10
CA VAL A 145 21.73 -9.78 -3.86
C VAL A 145 21.06 -8.44 -4.19
N ILE A 146 21.57 -7.70 -5.18
CA ILE A 146 20.98 -6.43 -5.65
C ILE A 146 19.56 -6.66 -6.20
N ASN A 147 19.36 -7.69 -7.00
CA ASN A 147 18.04 -8.03 -7.55
C ASN A 147 17.03 -8.31 -6.43
N THR A 148 17.43 -9.11 -5.44
CA THR A 148 16.60 -9.43 -4.26
C THR A 148 16.16 -8.16 -3.52
N LEU A 149 17.09 -7.22 -3.30
CA LEU A 149 16.79 -5.93 -2.67
C LEU A 149 15.80 -5.11 -3.52
N ALA A 150 16.02 -5.03 -4.84
CA ALA A 150 15.15 -4.31 -5.76
C ALA A 150 13.72 -4.89 -5.78
N VAL A 151 13.62 -6.22 -5.83
CA VAL A 151 12.35 -6.95 -5.80
C VAL A 151 11.61 -6.72 -4.49
N LYS A 152 12.31 -6.79 -3.35
CA LYS A 152 11.70 -6.49 -2.05
C LYS A 152 11.20 -5.05 -1.99
N ARG A 153 11.99 -4.08 -2.44
CA ARG A 153 11.60 -2.66 -2.48
C ARG A 153 10.34 -2.45 -3.32
N SER A 154 10.28 -3.10 -4.48
CA SER A 154 9.09 -3.05 -5.36
C SER A 154 7.85 -3.66 -4.71
N GLN A 155 7.99 -4.82 -4.05
CA GLN A 155 6.91 -5.45 -3.32
C GLN A 155 6.39 -4.56 -2.17
N LEU A 156 7.30 -4.01 -1.35
CA LEU A 156 6.94 -3.11 -0.25
C LEU A 156 6.19 -1.89 -0.77
N ARG A 157 6.69 -1.25 -1.84
CA ARG A 157 6.04 -0.09 -2.45
C ARG A 157 4.61 -0.42 -2.86
N GLY A 158 4.40 -1.48 -3.64
CA GLY A 158 3.06 -1.88 -4.09
C GLY A 158 2.11 -2.23 -2.93
N GLY A 159 2.62 -2.96 -1.93
CA GLY A 159 1.83 -3.37 -0.77
C GLY A 159 1.44 -2.20 0.14
N LEU A 160 2.37 -1.26 0.40
CA LEU A 160 2.14 -0.14 1.31
C LEU A 160 1.09 0.84 0.76
N TRP A 161 1.17 1.23 -0.52
CA TRP A 161 0.17 2.14 -1.10
C TRP A 161 -1.25 1.56 -1.04
N SER A 162 -1.39 0.27 -1.37
CA SER A 162 -2.70 -0.40 -1.31
C SER A 162 -3.21 -0.54 0.14
N THR A 163 -2.31 -0.88 1.07
CA THR A 163 -2.67 -1.01 2.50
C THR A 163 -3.03 0.35 3.09
N ALA A 164 -2.35 1.43 2.67
CA ALA A 164 -2.60 2.80 3.14
C ALA A 164 -3.99 3.28 2.76
N GLY A 165 -4.37 3.13 1.48
CA GLY A 165 -5.73 3.43 1.03
C GLY A 165 -6.77 2.71 1.88
N LYS A 166 -6.71 1.37 1.93
CA LYS A 166 -7.67 0.55 2.69
C LYS A 166 -7.72 0.88 4.18
N SER A 167 -6.60 1.24 4.79
CA SER A 167 -6.55 1.58 6.22
C SER A 167 -7.12 2.97 6.51
N VAL A 168 -7.22 3.85 5.52
CA VAL A 168 -7.68 5.24 5.67
C VAL A 168 -9.14 5.41 5.25
N GLU A 169 -9.61 4.69 4.23
CA GLU A 169 -10.95 4.85 3.61
C GLU A 169 -12.07 5.00 4.67
N LYS A 170 -12.20 4.02 5.57
CA LYS A 170 -13.20 4.03 6.65
C LYS A 170 -13.02 5.19 7.64
N TYR A 171 -11.81 5.34 8.19
CA TYR A 171 -11.59 6.29 9.28
C TYR A 171 -11.61 7.74 8.81
N LEU A 172 -11.28 8.00 7.55
CA LEU A 172 -11.44 9.32 6.94
C LEU A 172 -12.92 9.74 6.91
N MET A 173 -13.81 8.83 6.49
CA MET A 173 -15.25 9.10 6.52
C MET A 173 -15.79 9.29 7.93
N LEU A 174 -15.38 8.45 8.88
CA LEU A 174 -15.76 8.61 10.29
C LEU A 174 -15.27 9.95 10.85
N THR A 175 -14.05 10.35 10.51
CA THR A 175 -13.50 11.64 10.95
C THR A 175 -14.31 12.81 10.41
N LEU A 176 -14.68 12.78 9.12
CA LEU A 176 -15.57 13.79 8.52
C LEU A 176 -16.95 13.81 9.19
N CYS A 177 -17.55 12.64 9.45
CA CYS A 177 -18.83 12.54 10.15
C CYS A 177 -18.75 13.12 11.57
N GLN A 178 -17.69 12.82 12.33
CA GLN A 178 -17.52 13.34 13.69
C GLN A 178 -17.21 14.84 13.73
N LEU A 179 -16.45 15.39 12.78
CA LEU A 179 -16.23 16.84 12.66
C LEU A 179 -17.55 17.59 12.51
N TYR A 180 -18.49 17.03 11.75
CA TYR A 180 -19.82 17.57 11.53
C TYR A 180 -20.88 17.03 12.49
N GLN A 181 -20.47 16.28 13.52
CA GLN A 181 -21.36 15.67 14.52
C GLN A 181 -22.59 14.96 13.88
N VAL A 182 -22.36 14.24 12.78
CA VAL A 182 -23.37 13.40 12.16
C VAL A 182 -23.76 12.30 13.15
N PRO A 183 -25.05 12.08 13.45
CA PRO A 183 -25.47 11.02 14.36
C PRO A 183 -25.06 9.64 13.86
N GLU A 184 -24.74 8.72 14.78
CA GLU A 184 -24.24 7.37 14.40
C GLU A 184 -25.26 6.56 13.59
N ASP A 185 -26.57 6.77 13.83
CA ASP A 185 -27.66 6.16 13.07
C ASP A 185 -27.71 6.61 11.60
N ASN A 186 -26.96 7.67 11.25
CA ASN A 186 -26.93 8.26 9.92
C ASN A 186 -25.70 7.83 9.09
N TYR A 187 -24.93 6.84 9.55
CA TYR A 187 -23.90 6.21 8.72
C TYR A 187 -23.69 4.74 9.05
N ASP A 188 -23.12 4.00 8.09
CA ASP A 188 -22.70 2.60 8.29
C ASP A 188 -21.26 2.42 7.79
N ALA A 189 -20.41 2.03 8.74
CA ALA A 189 -18.98 1.79 8.57
C ALA A 189 -18.60 0.31 8.80
N SER A 190 -19.60 -0.60 8.72
CA SER A 190 -19.39 -2.03 8.89
C SER A 190 -18.48 -2.59 7.78
N THR A 191 -17.64 -3.55 8.15
CA THR A 191 -16.76 -4.21 7.18
C THR A 191 -17.61 -5.02 6.21
N PHE A 192 -17.43 -4.78 4.92
CA PHE A 192 -18.10 -5.54 3.88
C PHE A 192 -17.86 -7.05 4.04
N VAL A 193 -18.94 -7.82 4.11
CA VAL A 193 -18.91 -9.28 4.07
C VAL A 193 -19.59 -9.72 2.79
N LYS A 194 -18.83 -10.36 1.89
CA LYS A 194 -19.35 -10.83 0.61
C LYS A 194 -20.48 -11.83 0.82
N ASP A 195 -21.66 -11.47 0.36
CA ASP A 195 -22.81 -12.34 0.26
C ASP A 195 -22.63 -13.30 -0.93
N LYS A 196 -22.33 -14.56 -0.62
CA LYS A 196 -22.13 -15.62 -1.62
C LYS A 196 -23.42 -16.00 -2.35
N SER A 197 -24.58 -15.53 -1.90
CA SER A 197 -25.87 -15.81 -2.56
C SER A 197 -26.17 -14.84 -3.71
N LYS A 198 -25.53 -13.67 -3.76
CA LYS A 198 -25.70 -12.69 -4.83
C LYS A 198 -24.78 -12.99 -6.00
N SER A 199 -25.31 -12.84 -7.22
CA SER A 199 -24.53 -12.95 -8.46
C SER A 199 -23.49 -11.84 -8.62
N VAL A 200 -23.78 -10.67 -8.07
CA VAL A 200 -22.86 -9.52 -7.98
C VAL A 200 -22.97 -8.92 -6.58
N ASP A 201 -21.87 -8.94 -5.84
CA ASP A 201 -21.75 -8.29 -4.54
C ASP A 201 -20.37 -7.64 -4.45
N ARG A 202 -20.33 -6.34 -4.18
CA ARG A 202 -19.12 -5.52 -4.28
C ARG A 202 -18.80 -4.87 -2.94
N GLU A 203 -17.50 -4.82 -2.62
CA GLU A 203 -16.99 -4.10 -1.46
C GLU A 203 -17.33 -2.61 -1.61
N ILE A 204 -17.95 -2.06 -0.56
CA ILE A 204 -18.36 -0.67 -0.46
C ILE A 204 -17.68 -0.09 0.77
N ASP A 205 -17.05 1.07 0.61
CA ASP A 205 -16.17 1.64 1.63
C ASP A 205 -16.99 2.19 2.81
N PHE A 206 -18.13 2.86 2.54
CA PHE A 206 -18.93 3.52 3.57
C PHE A 206 -20.36 3.86 3.07
N TYR A 207 -21.31 4.06 3.99
CA TYR A 207 -22.62 4.61 3.68
C TYR A 207 -23.00 5.79 4.55
N LEU A 208 -23.62 6.81 3.95
CA LEU A 208 -24.48 7.76 4.67
C LEU A 208 -25.92 7.28 4.59
N ILE A 209 -26.69 7.49 5.67
CA ILE A 209 -28.03 6.97 5.83
C ILE A 209 -28.98 8.13 6.16
N LYS A 210 -30.09 8.19 5.41
CA LYS A 210 -31.25 9.02 5.77
C LYS A 210 -32.51 8.19 5.68
N ASN A 211 -33.23 8.08 6.79
CA ASN A 211 -34.42 7.25 6.91
C ASN A 211 -34.12 5.78 6.56
N GLN A 212 -34.40 5.36 5.33
CA GLN A 212 -34.11 4.03 4.79
C GLN A 212 -33.20 4.06 3.55
N ASN A 213 -32.84 5.25 3.08
CA ASN A 213 -31.97 5.42 1.93
C ASN A 213 -30.51 5.30 2.37
N ARG A 214 -29.75 4.48 1.65
CA ARG A 214 -28.30 4.29 1.82
C ARG A 214 -27.58 4.92 0.64
N TYR A 215 -26.75 5.92 0.91
CA TYR A 215 -25.94 6.61 -0.08
C TYR A 215 -24.52 6.07 -0.03
N LEU A 216 -24.10 5.44 -1.13
CA LEU A 216 -22.79 4.80 -1.29
C LEU A 216 -21.72 5.88 -1.36
N CYS A 217 -20.80 5.79 -0.42
CA CYS A 217 -19.63 6.65 -0.34
C CYS A 217 -18.40 5.82 -0.73
N GLU A 218 -17.63 6.33 -1.68
CA GLU A 218 -16.35 5.76 -2.10
C GLU A 218 -15.24 6.74 -1.75
N VAL A 219 -14.15 6.21 -1.20
CA VAL A 219 -13.00 7.02 -0.80
C VAL A 219 -11.79 6.61 -1.59
N LYS A 220 -11.03 7.57 -2.15
CA LYS A 220 -9.80 7.25 -2.90
C LYS A 220 -8.67 8.23 -2.60
N LEU A 221 -7.55 7.70 -2.12
CA LEU A 221 -6.29 8.44 -2.05
C LEU A 221 -5.53 8.30 -3.38
N MET A 222 -5.83 9.17 -4.33
CA MET A 222 -5.39 9.14 -5.72
C MET A 222 -4.06 9.84 -5.95
N GLY A 223 -3.30 9.37 -6.95
CA GLY A 223 -2.14 10.07 -7.49
C GLY A 223 -2.49 10.82 -8.77
N LYS A 224 -1.74 11.90 -9.06
CA LYS A 224 -1.86 12.62 -10.34
C LYS A 224 -1.72 11.71 -11.57
N GLY A 225 -0.93 10.63 -11.45
CA GLY A 225 -0.71 9.65 -12.52
C GLY A 225 -1.68 8.46 -12.55
N ASN A 226 -2.79 8.50 -11.80
CA ASN A 226 -3.82 7.46 -11.83
C ASN A 226 -5.24 8.08 -11.70
N PRO A 227 -5.62 9.02 -12.60
CA PRO A 227 -6.95 9.62 -12.60
C PRO A 227 -8.08 8.61 -12.85
N GLU A 228 -7.78 7.45 -13.44
CA GLU A 228 -8.72 6.36 -13.76
C GLU A 228 -9.30 5.70 -12.51
N SER A 229 -8.67 5.90 -11.33
CA SER A 229 -9.26 5.42 -10.07
C SER A 229 -10.63 6.03 -9.79
N ALA A 230 -10.96 7.18 -10.39
CA ALA A 230 -12.28 7.78 -10.32
C ALA A 230 -13.35 7.01 -11.12
N ASP A 231 -12.98 6.12 -12.06
CA ASP A 231 -13.95 5.30 -12.80
C ASP A 231 -14.70 4.31 -11.87
N ALA A 232 -14.18 4.11 -10.66
CA ALA A 232 -14.88 3.42 -9.57
C ALA A 232 -16.30 4.00 -9.35
N ILE A 233 -16.48 5.29 -9.59
CA ILE A 233 -17.78 5.99 -9.49
C ILE A 233 -18.83 5.30 -10.38
N ILE A 234 -18.49 5.08 -11.65
CA ILE A 234 -19.38 4.45 -12.64
C ILE A 234 -19.56 2.97 -12.30
N ALA A 235 -18.45 2.27 -12.07
CA ALA A 235 -18.50 0.83 -11.86
C ALA A 235 -19.33 0.48 -10.62
N ARG A 236 -19.27 1.28 -9.56
CA ARG A 236 -19.90 0.99 -8.26
C ARG A 236 -21.22 1.74 -8.04
N ASN A 237 -21.69 2.54 -9.00
CA ASN A 237 -22.87 3.40 -8.85
C ASN A 237 -22.78 4.27 -7.58
N THR A 238 -21.63 4.92 -7.42
CA THR A 238 -21.31 5.76 -6.25
C THR A 238 -22.13 7.04 -6.29
N GLN A 239 -22.69 7.47 -5.15
CA GLN A 239 -23.36 8.77 -5.04
C GLN A 239 -22.46 9.86 -4.44
N ILE A 240 -21.49 9.47 -3.60
CA ILE A 240 -20.59 10.37 -2.89
C ILE A 240 -19.14 9.92 -3.10
N PHE A 241 -18.30 10.78 -3.67
CA PHE A 241 -16.89 10.48 -3.94
C PHE A 241 -15.95 11.40 -3.15
N ILE A 242 -15.20 10.83 -2.22
CA ILE A 242 -14.22 11.57 -1.41
C ILE A 242 -12.82 11.19 -1.88
N ALA A 243 -12.05 12.17 -2.35
CA ALA A 243 -10.69 11.94 -2.79
C ALA A 243 -9.70 12.92 -2.14
N ASP A 244 -8.42 12.53 -2.06
CA ASP A 244 -7.38 13.50 -1.72
C ASP A 244 -7.23 14.54 -2.84
N THR A 245 -7.23 14.12 -4.10
CA THR A 245 -7.13 15.00 -5.27
C THR A 245 -8.02 14.54 -6.42
N LEU A 246 -8.54 15.50 -7.19
CA LEU A 246 -9.33 15.26 -8.40
C LEU A 246 -8.81 16.14 -9.54
N SER A 247 -8.65 15.55 -10.72
CA SER A 247 -8.41 16.33 -11.94
C SER A 247 -9.67 17.12 -12.32
N GLN A 248 -9.53 18.15 -13.16
CA GLN A 248 -10.70 18.88 -13.67
C GLN A 248 -11.66 17.97 -14.44
N GLN A 249 -11.12 17.00 -15.18
CA GLN A 249 -11.93 16.02 -15.90
C GLN A 249 -12.73 15.14 -14.95
N ASN A 250 -12.14 14.67 -13.84
CA ASN A 250 -12.87 13.87 -12.85
C ASN A 250 -14.00 14.68 -12.21
N LYS A 251 -13.78 15.97 -11.92
CA LYS A 251 -14.83 16.85 -11.37
C LYS A 251 -15.99 17.01 -12.36
N ASN A 252 -15.68 17.35 -13.61
CA ASN A 252 -16.68 17.46 -14.67
C ASN A 252 -17.49 16.16 -14.84
N GLN A 253 -16.82 15.01 -14.76
CA GLN A 253 -17.46 13.71 -14.84
C GLN A 253 -18.37 13.43 -13.63
N CYS A 254 -17.93 13.78 -12.41
CA CYS A 254 -18.79 13.69 -11.23
C CYS A 254 -20.03 14.58 -11.40
N ASP A 255 -19.87 15.81 -11.87
CA ASP A 255 -20.96 16.76 -12.09
C ASP A 255 -21.96 16.24 -13.14
N GLU A 256 -21.47 15.69 -14.26
CA GLU A 256 -22.29 15.08 -15.31
C GLU A 256 -23.08 13.87 -14.79
N LEU A 257 -22.44 13.03 -13.97
CA LEU A 257 -23.05 11.86 -13.33
C LEU A 257 -23.90 12.19 -12.10
N LYS A 258 -23.96 13.46 -11.69
CA LYS A 258 -24.64 13.94 -10.47
C LYS A 258 -24.13 13.26 -9.20
N VAL A 259 -22.83 13.03 -9.13
CA VAL A 259 -22.11 12.46 -8.00
C VAL A 259 -21.56 13.62 -7.19
N GLU A 260 -21.91 13.69 -5.90
CA GLU A 260 -21.35 14.70 -5.02
C GLU A 260 -19.91 14.34 -4.66
N TRP A 261 -19.01 15.32 -4.65
CA TRP A 261 -17.58 15.04 -4.51
C TRP A 261 -16.85 16.02 -3.59
N VAL A 262 -15.77 15.53 -2.96
CA VAL A 262 -14.82 16.33 -2.19
C VAL A 262 -13.40 16.03 -2.66
N ALA A 263 -12.63 17.09 -2.94
CA ALA A 263 -11.19 17.01 -3.14
C ALA A 263 -10.48 17.63 -1.92
N LEU A 264 -10.01 16.79 -1.00
CA LEU A 264 -9.54 17.22 0.32
C LEU A 264 -8.24 18.06 0.27
N ARG A 265 -7.41 17.88 -0.75
CA ARG A 265 -6.20 18.68 -0.99
C ARG A 265 -6.45 20.05 -1.61
N GLU A 266 -7.69 20.40 -1.92
CA GLU A 266 -8.04 21.79 -2.19
C GLU A 266 -8.08 22.57 -0.88
N GLN A 267 -7.80 23.87 -0.92
CA GLN A 267 -7.83 24.72 0.26
C GLN A 267 -9.16 24.58 1.01
N GLN A 268 -9.10 24.12 2.26
CA GLN A 268 -10.26 23.84 3.11
C GLN A 268 -11.27 22.88 2.44
N GLY A 269 -10.79 21.95 1.61
CA GLY A 269 -11.63 21.05 0.82
C GLY A 269 -12.61 20.23 1.67
N PHE A 270 -12.22 19.87 2.88
CA PHE A 270 -13.08 19.15 3.83
C PHE A 270 -14.38 19.91 4.16
N LEU A 271 -14.40 21.25 4.06
CA LEU A 271 -15.60 22.05 4.30
C LEU A 271 -16.71 21.78 3.28
N LYS A 272 -16.35 21.29 2.09
CA LYS A 272 -17.33 20.90 1.05
C LYS A 272 -18.17 19.71 1.47
N PHE A 273 -17.74 18.92 2.46
CA PHE A 273 -18.53 17.80 2.98
C PHE A 273 -19.88 18.27 3.53
N GLU A 274 -19.96 19.48 4.08
CA GLU A 274 -21.23 20.07 4.50
C GLU A 274 -22.27 20.16 3.38
N LYS A 275 -21.82 20.54 2.17
CA LYS A 275 -22.71 20.61 0.99
C LYS A 275 -23.32 19.24 0.71
N ILE A 276 -22.53 18.19 0.81
CA ILE A 276 -22.99 16.80 0.59
C ILE A 276 -24.05 16.43 1.63
N LEU A 277 -23.78 16.69 2.91
CA LEU A 277 -24.73 16.43 3.98
C LEU A 277 -26.06 17.16 3.75
N ARG A 278 -26.02 18.42 3.29
CA ARG A 278 -27.21 19.19 2.91
C ARG A 278 -27.92 18.61 1.69
N THR A 279 -27.21 18.23 0.64
CA THR A 279 -27.79 17.64 -0.59
C THR A 279 -28.60 16.38 -0.28
N PHE A 280 -28.10 15.54 0.63
CA PHE A 280 -28.76 14.27 0.99
C PHE A 280 -29.64 14.36 2.25
N ASP A 281 -29.88 15.56 2.78
CA ASP A 281 -30.64 15.82 4.01
C ASP A 281 -30.16 14.98 5.21
N ILE A 282 -28.85 14.73 5.30
CA ILE A 282 -28.25 14.04 6.45
C ILE A 282 -28.27 15.00 7.64
N PRO A 283 -28.71 14.60 8.86
CA PRO A 283 -28.61 15.45 10.04
C PRO A 283 -27.15 15.68 10.43
N PHE A 284 -26.79 16.93 10.73
CA PHE A 284 -25.44 17.31 11.16
C PHE A 284 -25.44 18.66 11.89
N ILE A 285 -24.32 18.99 12.53
CA ILE A 285 -24.02 20.33 13.07
C ILE A 285 -22.86 20.91 12.26
N SER A 286 -23.04 22.11 11.67
CA SER A 286 -22.01 22.75 10.87
C SER A 286 -20.72 22.94 11.68
N TYR A 287 -19.62 22.42 11.16
CA TYR A 287 -18.30 22.60 11.75
C TYR A 287 -17.85 24.06 11.63
N GLN A 288 -17.58 24.71 12.77
CA GLN A 288 -17.08 26.08 12.82
C GLN A 288 -15.56 26.05 12.70
N TYR A 289 -15.04 26.21 11.48
CA TYR A 289 -13.60 26.30 11.27
C TYR A 289 -13.07 27.68 11.72
N GLU A 290 -12.24 27.67 12.76
CA GLU A 290 -11.57 28.87 13.30
C GLU A 290 -10.18 29.02 12.67
N ASP A 291 -9.28 28.09 12.99
CA ASP A 291 -7.91 28.06 12.48
C ASP A 291 -7.36 26.62 12.42
N GLY A 292 -6.12 26.49 11.92
CA GLY A 292 -5.44 25.20 11.78
C GLY A 292 -5.09 24.53 13.11
N ASN A 293 -4.84 25.29 14.18
CA ASN A 293 -4.51 24.73 15.50
C ASN A 293 -5.75 24.10 16.14
N LYS A 294 -6.89 24.79 16.07
CA LYS A 294 -8.17 24.26 16.55
C LYS A 294 -8.54 23.00 15.78
N LEU A 295 -8.38 23.01 14.45
CA LEU A 295 -8.58 21.83 13.62
C LEU A 295 -7.66 20.67 14.05
N ASP A 296 -6.37 20.92 14.28
CA ASP A 296 -5.43 19.90 14.75
C ASP A 296 -5.90 19.25 16.07
N CYS A 297 -6.30 20.05 17.06
CA CYS A 297 -6.83 19.51 18.32
C CYS A 297 -8.09 18.66 18.12
N ASN A 298 -9.03 19.12 17.28
CA ASN A 298 -10.26 18.39 17.00
C ASN A 298 -9.96 17.05 16.31
N LEU A 299 -9.03 17.06 15.36
CA LEU A 299 -8.61 15.85 14.66
C LEU A 299 -7.91 14.86 15.60
N ASP A 300 -7.05 15.33 16.51
CA ASP A 300 -6.39 14.47 17.48
C ASP A 300 -7.42 13.80 18.41
N ASP A 301 -8.38 14.56 18.95
CA ASP A 301 -9.44 14.02 19.82
C ASP A 301 -10.32 12.99 19.10
N ILE A 302 -10.71 13.26 17.86
CA ILE A 302 -11.51 12.34 17.04
C ILE A 302 -10.71 11.07 16.72
N LEU A 303 -9.48 11.23 16.24
CA LEU A 303 -8.66 10.12 15.76
C LEU A 303 -8.18 9.22 16.89
N ASN A 304 -7.93 9.76 18.08
CA ASN A 304 -7.62 8.95 19.26
C ASN A 304 -8.81 8.06 19.63
N ARG A 305 -10.03 8.61 19.69
CA ARG A 305 -11.24 7.82 19.95
C ARG A 305 -11.54 6.77 18.88
N LEU A 306 -11.20 7.04 17.63
CA LEU A 306 -11.49 6.12 16.52
C LEU A 306 -10.48 4.98 16.38
N LEU A 307 -9.22 5.20 16.78
CA LEU A 307 -8.12 4.29 16.46
C LEU A 307 -7.40 3.72 17.70
N ASP A 308 -7.57 4.30 18.89
CA ASP A 308 -6.87 3.83 20.09
C ASP A 308 -7.81 3.29 21.19
N ASP A 309 -9.10 3.62 21.13
CA ASP A 309 -10.16 3.07 22.01
C ASP A 309 -10.77 1.78 21.42
#